data_AF-A0A3D3JJ97-F1
#
_entry.id   AF-A0A3D3JJ97-F1
#
_cell.length_a   1.000
_cell.length_b   1.000
_cell.length_c   1.000
_cell.angle_alpha   90.00
_cell.angle_beta   90.00
_cell.angle_gamma   90.00
#
_symmetry.space_group_name_H-M   'P 1'
#
loop_
_entity.id
_entity.type
_entity.pdbx_description
1 polymer ?
#
loop_
_entity_poly.entity_id
_entity_poly.type
_entity_poly.pdbx_seq_one_letter_code
_entity_poly.pdbx_strand_id
1 'polypeptide(L)'
;MITSERYKNTLAISAPSWQDWRSWLEEHHSSASAVWLIIYHKSSRIPSVYYDEAVEQALCFGWIDSVPNKRDETSYYLYFAQRKPKSLWSKINKDRVEKLIKLGQMHRAGLELVTRAKEMGTWNALDTVDALHIPNEMAQLFQKNPLAKQHFEAFPPSIRRGILELILQAKSD
;
A
#
# COMPACT_ATOMS: atom_id res chain seq x y z
N MET A 1 -11.77 20.23 -14.21
CA MET A 1 -12.97 19.48 -13.80
C MET A 1 -12.58 18.01 -13.69
N ILE A 2 -13.00 17.34 -12.62
CA ILE A 2 -12.84 15.88 -12.48
C ILE A 2 -13.64 15.22 -13.60
N THR A 3 -12.98 14.43 -14.46
CA THR A 3 -13.67 13.62 -15.48
C THR A 3 -13.82 12.20 -14.96
N SER A 4 -14.99 11.59 -15.15
CA SER A 4 -15.25 10.21 -14.69
C SER A 4 -15.55 9.25 -15.84
N GLU A 5 -14.99 8.05 -15.75
CA GLU A 5 -15.34 6.89 -16.60
C GLU A 5 -15.51 5.63 -15.73
N ARG A 6 -15.82 4.47 -16.34
CA ARG A 6 -15.81 3.18 -15.64
C ARG A 6 -14.69 2.31 -16.16
N TYR A 7 -13.94 1.72 -15.23
CA TYR A 7 -12.92 0.71 -15.53
C TYR A 7 -13.12 -0.50 -14.62
N LYS A 8 -13.27 -1.69 -15.22
CA LYS A 8 -13.61 -2.94 -14.51
C LYS A 8 -14.80 -2.77 -13.54
N ASN A 9 -15.88 -2.16 -14.02
CA ASN A 9 -17.10 -1.83 -13.28
C ASN A 9 -16.94 -0.87 -12.06
N THR A 10 -15.73 -0.35 -11.81
CA THR A 10 -15.45 0.60 -10.74
C THR A 10 -15.32 2.02 -11.32
N LEU A 11 -15.71 3.02 -10.55
CA LEU A 11 -15.53 4.43 -10.91
C LEU A 11 -14.04 4.72 -11.15
N ALA A 12 -13.74 5.41 -12.25
CA ALA A 12 -12.43 5.96 -12.53
C ALA A 12 -12.53 7.48 -12.65
N ILE A 13 -11.65 8.22 -11.98
CA ILE A 13 -11.65 9.69 -11.96
C ILE A 13 -10.25 10.22 -12.32
N SER A 14 -10.17 11.44 -12.86
CA SER A 14 -8.93 12.21 -12.96
C SER A 14 -8.93 13.37 -11.97
N ALA A 15 -7.77 13.70 -11.41
CA ALA A 15 -7.58 14.83 -10.51
C ALA A 15 -6.41 15.70 -11.02
N PRO A 16 -6.63 16.98 -11.37
CA PRO A 16 -5.59 17.86 -11.93
C PRO A 16 -4.42 18.16 -10.98
N SER A 17 -4.63 18.04 -9.67
CA SER A 17 -3.64 18.31 -8.63
C SER A 17 -3.86 17.43 -7.40
N TRP A 18 -2.91 17.43 -6.47
CA TRP A 18 -3.06 16.73 -5.20
C TRP A 18 -4.20 17.31 -4.35
N GLN A 19 -4.51 18.61 -4.48
CA GLN A 19 -5.62 19.27 -3.80
C GLN A 19 -6.97 18.76 -4.31
N ASP A 20 -7.11 18.59 -5.64
CA ASP A 20 -8.33 18.03 -6.23
C ASP A 20 -8.55 16.58 -5.77
N TRP A 21 -7.48 15.79 -5.73
CA TRP A 21 -7.53 14.41 -5.23
C TRP A 21 -7.89 14.37 -3.74
N ARG A 22 -7.27 15.25 -2.94
CA ARG A 22 -7.59 15.37 -1.52
C ARG A 22 -9.05 15.76 -1.29
N SER A 23 -9.58 16.70 -2.06
CA SER A 23 -10.98 17.14 -1.97
C SER A 23 -11.94 15.98 -2.24
N TRP A 24 -11.64 15.16 -3.27
CA TRP A 24 -12.42 13.96 -3.54
C TRP A 24 -12.37 12.96 -2.36
N LEU A 25 -11.20 12.75 -1.76
CA LEU A 25 -11.07 11.90 -0.57
C LEU A 25 -11.84 12.45 0.62
N GLU A 26 -11.83 13.75 0.86
CA GLU A 26 -12.59 14.38 1.95
C GLU A 26 -14.09 14.07 1.85
N GLU A 27 -14.65 14.14 0.64
CA GLU A 27 -16.05 13.85 0.36
C GLU A 27 -16.40 12.36 0.36
N HIS A 28 -15.50 11.50 -0.12
CA HIS A 28 -15.84 10.11 -0.47
C HIS A 28 -15.15 9.04 0.36
N HIS A 29 -14.14 9.36 1.18
CA HIS A 29 -13.33 8.34 1.87
C HIS A 29 -14.13 7.38 2.75
N SER A 30 -15.29 7.80 3.27
CA SER A 30 -16.15 7.01 4.16
C SER A 30 -17.26 6.26 3.45
N SER A 31 -17.71 6.73 2.29
CA SER A 31 -18.86 6.19 1.53
C SER A 31 -18.44 5.31 0.35
N ALA A 32 -17.31 5.60 -0.27
CA ALA A 32 -16.72 4.78 -1.33
C ALA A 32 -15.80 3.71 -0.74
N SER A 33 -15.87 2.49 -1.26
CA SER A 33 -14.95 1.40 -0.90
C SER A 33 -13.66 1.42 -1.73
N ALA A 34 -13.75 1.91 -2.97
CA ALA A 34 -12.64 1.98 -3.91
C ALA A 34 -12.90 2.93 -5.08
N VAL A 35 -11.83 3.33 -5.77
CA VAL A 35 -11.84 4.13 -7.00
C VAL A 35 -10.60 3.81 -7.84
N TRP A 36 -10.67 4.02 -9.14
CA TRP A 36 -9.48 4.14 -9.98
C TRP A 36 -9.13 5.61 -10.17
N LEU A 37 -7.88 5.97 -9.96
CA LEU A 37 -7.35 7.28 -10.31
C LEU A 37 -6.65 7.19 -11.66
N ILE A 38 -7.06 8.02 -12.59
CA ILE A 38 -6.39 8.22 -13.88
C ILE A 38 -5.26 9.20 -13.63
N ILE A 39 -4.03 8.72 -13.77
CA ILE A 39 -2.82 9.53 -13.63
C ILE A 39 -2.23 9.74 -15.01
N TYR A 40 -2.15 11.00 -15.43
CA TYR A 40 -1.49 11.35 -16.69
C TYR A 40 0.03 11.45 -16.51
N HIS A 41 0.75 11.01 -17.54
CA HIS A 41 2.20 11.15 -17.62
C HIS A 41 2.59 12.62 -17.66
N LYS A 42 3.74 12.96 -17.08
CA LYS A 42 4.30 14.33 -17.13
C LYS A 42 4.45 14.88 -18.55
N SER A 43 4.64 14.00 -19.54
CA SER A 43 4.74 14.36 -20.97
C SER A 43 3.41 14.69 -21.65
N SER A 44 2.26 14.35 -21.06
CA SER A 44 0.94 14.46 -21.67
C SER A 44 0.43 15.90 -21.83
N ARG A 45 1.08 16.89 -21.17
CA ARG A 45 0.61 18.28 -21.03
C ARG A 45 -0.76 18.43 -20.34
N ILE A 46 -1.38 17.34 -19.89
CA ILE A 46 -2.62 17.34 -19.11
C ILE A 46 -2.23 17.43 -17.63
N PRO A 47 -2.73 18.42 -16.87
CA PRO A 47 -2.51 18.49 -15.42
C PRO A 47 -3.01 17.23 -14.72
N SER A 48 -2.21 16.69 -13.80
CA SER A 48 -2.54 15.48 -13.04
C SER A 48 -1.82 15.52 -11.70
N VAL A 49 -2.49 14.98 -10.66
CA VAL A 49 -1.80 14.45 -9.49
C VAL A 49 -0.85 13.35 -9.92
N TYR A 50 0.33 13.27 -9.30
CA TYR A 50 1.32 12.24 -9.59
C TYR A 50 1.35 11.16 -8.51
N TYR A 51 2.00 10.03 -8.82
CA TYR A 51 2.00 8.82 -8.00
C TYR A 51 2.27 9.10 -6.51
N ASP A 52 3.38 9.77 -6.18
CA ASP A 52 3.75 10.02 -4.79
C ASP A 52 2.71 10.87 -4.04
N GLU A 53 2.19 11.91 -4.69
CA GLU A 53 1.16 12.77 -4.13
C GLU A 53 -0.15 11.99 -3.94
N ALA A 54 -0.55 11.18 -4.93
CA ALA A 54 -1.76 10.38 -4.88
C ALA A 54 -1.73 9.38 -3.71
N VAL A 55 -0.60 8.69 -3.53
CA VAL A 55 -0.38 7.74 -2.43
C VAL A 55 -0.34 8.47 -1.08
N GLU A 56 0.40 9.57 -0.96
CA GLU A 56 0.47 10.34 0.30
C GLU A 56 -0.90 10.87 0.72
N GLN A 57 -1.68 11.43 -0.21
CA GLN A 57 -3.04 11.88 0.09
C GLN A 57 -3.94 10.68 0.44
N ALA A 58 -3.88 9.55 -0.27
CA ALA A 58 -4.67 8.37 0.07
C ALA A 58 -4.37 7.86 1.50
N LEU A 59 -3.09 7.82 1.88
CA LEU A 59 -2.67 7.42 3.24
C LEU A 59 -3.24 8.34 4.32
N CYS A 60 -3.39 9.65 4.06
CA CYS A 60 -4.01 10.59 4.99
C CYS A 60 -5.42 10.15 5.40
N PHE A 61 -6.16 9.47 4.52
CA PHE A 61 -7.53 9.02 4.75
C PHE A 61 -7.64 7.52 5.05
N GLY A 62 -6.51 6.81 5.21
CA GLY A 62 -6.51 5.37 5.48
C GLY A 62 -6.75 4.50 4.24
N TRP A 63 -6.45 5.02 3.06
CA TRP A 63 -6.54 4.29 1.79
C TRP A 63 -5.16 3.78 1.35
N ILE A 64 -5.14 2.83 0.41
CA ILE A 64 -3.93 2.25 -0.19
C ILE A 64 -4.11 2.09 -1.70
N ASP A 65 -3.01 2.26 -2.44
CA ASP A 65 -2.91 1.95 -3.85
C ASP A 65 -2.72 0.44 -4.14
N SER A 66 -2.82 0.07 -5.41
CA SER A 66 -2.47 -1.25 -5.94
C SER A 66 -1.55 -1.11 -7.16
N VAL A 67 -1.37 -2.19 -7.90
CA VAL A 67 -0.56 -2.20 -9.12
C VAL A 67 -1.22 -1.31 -10.20
N PRO A 68 -0.43 -0.47 -10.90
CA PRO A 68 -0.95 0.34 -12.00
C PRO A 68 -1.37 -0.52 -13.21
N ASN A 69 -2.45 -0.12 -13.87
CA ASN A 69 -2.91 -0.73 -15.12
C ASN A 69 -2.80 0.26 -16.27
N LYS A 70 -2.39 -0.23 -17.45
CA LYS A 70 -2.34 0.60 -18.67
C LYS A 70 -3.73 1.14 -19.02
N ARG A 71 -3.82 2.43 -19.35
CA ARG A 71 -5.01 3.09 -19.88
C ARG A 71 -4.82 3.45 -21.35
N ASP A 72 -3.89 4.35 -21.63
CA ASP A 72 -3.52 4.78 -22.99
C ASP A 72 -2.02 5.18 -23.06
N GLU A 73 -1.61 5.87 -24.13
CA GLU A 73 -0.21 6.29 -24.34
C GLU A 73 0.25 7.38 -23.36
N THR A 74 -0.71 8.12 -22.79
CA THR A 74 -0.45 9.33 -22.00
C THR A 74 -0.88 9.20 -20.54
N SER A 75 -1.48 8.07 -20.16
CA SER A 75 -2.05 7.87 -18.83
C SER A 75 -2.12 6.40 -18.43
N TYR A 76 -2.26 6.17 -17.12
CA TYR A 76 -2.50 4.86 -16.54
C TYR A 76 -3.55 4.96 -15.42
N TYR A 77 -4.15 3.83 -15.09
CA TYR A 77 -5.03 3.69 -13.94
C TYR A 77 -4.25 3.24 -12.71
N LEU A 78 -4.52 3.85 -11.57
CA LEU A 78 -4.05 3.39 -10.27
C LEU A 78 -5.24 3.15 -9.36
N TYR A 79 -5.41 1.92 -8.89
CA TYR A 79 -6.52 1.57 -8.00
C TYR A 79 -6.23 2.05 -6.60
N PHE A 80 -7.21 2.65 -5.95
CA PHE A 80 -7.18 3.01 -4.54
C PHE A 80 -8.39 2.40 -3.83
N ALA A 81 -8.16 1.88 -2.63
CA ALA A 81 -9.23 1.35 -1.78
C ALA A 81 -8.97 1.64 -0.30
N GLN A 82 -10.03 1.59 0.50
CA GLN A 82 -9.91 1.60 1.95
C GLN A 82 -9.04 0.42 2.41
N ARG A 83 -8.07 0.70 3.29
CA ARG A 83 -7.27 -0.36 3.90
C ARG A 83 -8.16 -1.21 4.80
N LYS A 84 -7.99 -2.54 4.72
CA LYS A 84 -8.65 -3.45 5.65
C LYS A 84 -7.95 -3.35 7.02
N PRO A 85 -8.66 -3.56 8.14
CA PRO A 85 -8.05 -3.50 9.48
C PRO A 85 -6.83 -4.43 9.65
N LYS A 86 -6.84 -5.58 8.98
CA LYS A 86 -5.77 -6.59 9.02
C LYS A 86 -4.66 -6.37 7.98
N SER A 87 -4.70 -5.29 7.18
CA SER A 87 -3.69 -5.04 6.15
C SER A 87 -2.32 -4.72 6.78
N LEU A 88 -1.29 -5.43 6.34
CA LEU A 88 0.09 -5.20 6.76
C LEU A 88 0.64 -3.88 6.22
N TRP A 89 1.58 -3.27 6.96
CA TRP A 89 2.19 -1.99 6.62
C TRP A 89 3.63 -2.17 6.13
N SER A 90 3.87 -1.81 4.87
CA SER A 90 5.22 -1.78 4.31
C SER A 90 6.04 -0.63 4.91
N LYS A 91 7.36 -0.78 4.98
CA LYS A 91 8.26 0.27 5.46
C LYS A 91 8.02 1.62 4.77
N ILE A 92 7.92 1.65 3.44
CA ILE A 92 7.72 2.89 2.69
C ILE A 92 6.42 3.61 3.05
N ASN A 93 5.33 2.87 3.30
CA ASN A 93 4.06 3.48 3.72
C ASN A 93 4.13 3.99 5.15
N LYS A 94 4.87 3.31 6.04
CA LYS A 94 5.14 3.82 7.39
C LYS A 94 5.94 5.11 7.36
N ASP A 95 7.01 5.16 6.56
CA ASP A 95 7.84 6.34 6.39
C ASP A 95 7.00 7.55 5.89
N ARG A 96 6.13 7.32 4.89
CA ARG A 96 5.20 8.34 4.38
C ARG A 96 4.22 8.80 5.46
N VAL A 97 3.58 7.89 6.18
CA VAL A 97 2.66 8.25 7.27
C VAL A 97 3.36 9.05 8.35
N GLU A 98 4.56 8.64 8.78
CA GLU A 98 5.31 9.38 9.81
C GLU A 98 5.68 10.79 9.36
N LYS A 99 6.08 10.96 8.10
CA LYS A 99 6.27 12.28 7.47
C LYS A 99 4.97 13.10 7.51
N LEU A 100 3.85 12.52 7.09
CA LEU A 100 2.55 13.21 7.04
C LEU A 100 2.03 13.60 8.42
N ILE A 101 2.27 12.77 9.44
CA ILE A 101 1.97 13.09 10.85
C ILE A 101 2.78 14.31 11.30
N LYS A 102 4.10 14.32 11.05
CA LYS A 102 4.98 15.45 11.41
C LYS A 102 4.57 16.75 10.73
N LEU A 103 4.04 16.68 9.52
CA LEU A 103 3.54 17.82 8.76
C LEU A 103 2.10 18.22 9.14
N GLY A 104 1.41 17.49 10.03
CA GLY A 104 0.03 17.77 10.41
C GLY A 104 -0.99 17.56 9.28
N GLN A 105 -0.65 16.76 8.27
CA GLN A 105 -1.48 16.59 7.06
C GLN A 105 -2.45 15.40 7.13
N MET A 106 -2.26 14.50 8.09
CA MET A 106 -3.11 13.33 8.28
C MET A 106 -4.55 13.73 8.62
N HIS A 107 -5.51 13.06 7.99
CA HIS A 107 -6.91 13.17 8.37
C HIS A 107 -7.21 12.21 9.54
N ARG A 108 -8.28 12.49 10.30
CA ARG A 108 -8.69 11.70 11.47
C ARG A 108 -8.83 10.21 11.15
N ALA A 109 -9.47 9.89 10.02
CA ALA A 109 -9.65 8.51 9.57
C ALA A 109 -8.31 7.76 9.36
N GLY A 110 -7.31 8.41 8.79
CA GLY A 110 -5.98 7.82 8.63
C GLY A 110 -5.27 7.61 9.97
N LEU A 111 -5.37 8.58 10.89
CA LEU A 111 -4.80 8.47 12.24
C LEU A 111 -5.43 7.31 13.03
N GLU A 112 -6.76 7.18 13.02
CA GLU A 112 -7.47 6.09 13.68
C GLU A 112 -7.03 4.72 13.14
N LEU A 113 -6.81 4.60 11.83
CA LEU A 113 -6.32 3.38 11.22
C LEU A 113 -4.88 3.05 11.66
N VAL A 114 -4.00 4.05 11.77
CA VAL A 114 -2.63 3.88 12.25
C VAL A 114 -2.64 3.41 13.71
N THR A 115 -3.46 4.01 14.56
CA THR A 115 -3.62 3.59 15.96
C THR A 115 -4.05 2.13 16.05
N ARG A 116 -5.12 1.76 15.33
CA ARG A 116 -5.59 0.36 15.29
C ARG A 116 -4.52 -0.60 14.76
N ALA A 117 -3.77 -0.20 13.73
CA ALA A 117 -2.70 -1.04 13.19
C ALA A 117 -1.57 -1.29 14.20
N LYS A 118 -1.27 -0.30 15.05
CA LYS A 118 -0.30 -0.46 16.15
C LYS A 118 -0.85 -1.38 17.25
N GLU A 119 -2.10 -1.20 17.66
CA GLU A 119 -2.78 -2.05 18.64
C GLU A 119 -2.86 -3.51 18.19
N MET A 120 -3.13 -3.75 16.90
CA MET A 120 -3.23 -5.08 16.31
C MET A 120 -1.86 -5.69 15.91
N GLY A 121 -0.76 -4.93 16.05
CA GLY A 121 0.57 -5.35 15.63
C GLY A 121 0.82 -5.37 14.12
N THR A 122 -0.18 -5.11 13.27
CA THR A 122 -0.03 -5.09 11.80
C THR A 122 0.87 -3.95 11.29
N TRP A 123 1.09 -2.93 12.11
CA TRP A 123 2.06 -1.87 11.85
C TRP A 123 3.51 -2.39 11.77
N ASN A 124 3.90 -3.30 12.67
CA ASN A 124 5.28 -3.82 12.74
C ASN A 124 5.42 -5.26 12.24
N ALA A 125 4.32 -5.88 11.79
CA ALA A 125 4.29 -7.28 11.39
C ALA A 125 5.32 -7.65 10.31
N LEU A 126 5.63 -6.73 9.39
CA LEU A 126 6.63 -6.98 8.33
C LEU A 126 8.07 -6.65 8.75
N ASP A 127 8.34 -6.12 9.94
CA ASP A 127 9.69 -5.64 10.28
C ASP A 127 10.72 -6.78 10.33
N THR A 128 10.33 -7.93 10.88
CA THR A 128 11.17 -9.13 10.91
C THR A 128 11.35 -9.74 9.52
N VAL A 129 10.29 -9.73 8.70
CA VAL A 129 10.33 -10.17 7.30
C VAL A 129 11.27 -9.30 6.47
N ASP A 130 11.19 -7.98 6.65
CA ASP A 130 12.03 -6.99 5.98
C ASP A 130 13.49 -7.13 6.39
N ALA A 131 13.76 -7.49 7.64
CA ALA A 131 15.08 -7.81 8.16
C ALA A 131 15.58 -9.22 7.78
N LEU A 132 14.79 -10.00 7.01
CA LEU A 132 15.05 -11.40 6.67
C LEU A 132 15.31 -12.30 7.89
N HIS A 133 14.69 -11.97 9.02
CA HIS A 133 14.80 -12.76 10.24
C HIS A 133 14.04 -14.07 10.07
N ILE A 134 14.73 -15.20 10.30
CA ILE A 134 14.14 -16.53 10.23
C ILE A 134 13.39 -16.79 11.55
N PRO A 135 12.08 -17.09 11.52
CA PRO A 135 11.32 -17.43 12.73
C PRO A 135 11.90 -18.65 13.46
N ASN A 136 11.80 -18.66 14.79
CA ASN A 136 12.35 -19.74 15.61
C ASN A 136 11.85 -21.13 15.20
N GLU A 137 10.56 -21.27 14.86
CA GLU A 137 9.98 -22.54 14.40
C GLU A 137 10.64 -23.02 13.10
N MET A 138 10.84 -22.11 12.15
CA MET A 138 11.53 -22.40 10.89
C MET A 138 13.00 -22.76 11.14
N ALA A 139 13.68 -22.06 12.06
CA ALA A 139 15.06 -22.36 12.44
C ALA A 139 15.19 -23.77 13.07
N GLN A 140 14.23 -24.19 13.90
CA GLN A 140 14.17 -25.53 14.46
C GLN A 140 13.95 -26.60 13.39
N LEU A 141 13.11 -26.33 12.38
CA LEU A 141 12.92 -27.22 11.24
C LEU A 141 14.19 -27.34 10.38
N PHE A 142 14.92 -26.25 10.20
CA PHE A 142 16.21 -26.25 9.51
C PHE A 142 17.30 -27.04 10.23
N GLN A 143 17.28 -27.13 11.57
CA GLN A 143 18.20 -28.01 12.30
C GLN A 143 17.98 -29.49 11.95
N LYS A 144 16.72 -29.88 11.67
CA LYS A 144 16.36 -31.24 11.25
C LYS A 144 16.61 -31.51 9.77
N ASN A 145 16.75 -30.46 8.95
CA ASN A 145 17.01 -30.56 7.51
C ASN A 145 18.00 -29.48 7.04
N PRO A 146 19.32 -29.73 7.20
CA PRO A 146 20.36 -28.79 6.80
C PRO A 146 20.37 -28.48 5.30
N LEU A 147 19.96 -29.43 4.45
CA LEU A 147 19.88 -29.23 3.00
C LEU A 147 18.81 -28.18 2.65
N ALA A 148 17.64 -28.24 3.31
CA ALA A 148 16.60 -27.22 3.14
C ALA A 148 17.09 -25.82 3.56
N LYS A 149 17.86 -25.73 4.65
CA LYS A 149 18.48 -24.47 5.09
C LYS A 149 19.42 -23.91 4.02
N GLN A 150 20.30 -24.76 3.48
CA GLN A 150 21.25 -24.36 2.44
C GLN A 150 20.53 -23.83 1.19
N HIS A 151 19.48 -24.51 0.74
CA HIS A 151 18.69 -24.04 -0.41
C HIS A 151 17.97 -22.72 -0.11
N PHE A 152 17.40 -22.57 1.08
CA PHE A 152 16.75 -21.32 1.48
C PHE A 152 17.75 -20.15 1.50
N GLU A 153 18.93 -20.35 2.08
CA GLU A 153 19.97 -19.33 2.16
C GLU A 153 20.57 -18.98 0.78
N ALA A 154 20.55 -19.91 -0.17
CA ALA A 154 20.98 -19.67 -1.55
C ALA A 154 20.02 -18.79 -2.37
N PHE A 155 18.76 -18.60 -1.93
CA PHE A 155 17.83 -17.71 -2.63
C PHE A 155 18.24 -16.23 -2.51
N PRO A 156 17.97 -15.41 -3.55
CA PRO A 156 18.13 -13.96 -3.47
C PRO A 156 17.28 -13.35 -2.34
N PRO A 157 17.68 -12.19 -1.78
CA PRO A 157 16.96 -11.52 -0.70
C PRO A 157 15.47 -11.32 -0.95
N SER A 158 15.08 -10.96 -2.18
CA SER A 158 13.67 -10.75 -2.55
C SER A 158 12.83 -12.02 -2.46
N ILE A 159 13.39 -13.16 -2.86
CA ILE A 159 12.72 -14.46 -2.79
C ILE A 159 12.60 -14.92 -1.33
N ARG A 160 13.67 -14.78 -0.53
CA ARG A 160 13.61 -15.09 0.91
C ARG A 160 12.57 -14.25 1.64
N ARG A 161 12.52 -12.95 1.36
CA ARG A 161 11.49 -12.03 1.89
C ARG A 161 10.09 -12.53 1.54
N GLY A 162 9.84 -12.86 0.28
CA GLY A 162 8.54 -13.36 -0.16
C GLY A 162 8.12 -14.65 0.55
N ILE A 163 9.05 -15.58 0.75
CA ILE A 163 8.79 -16.81 1.51
C ILE A 163 8.43 -16.49 2.97
N LEU A 164 9.20 -15.63 3.64
CA LEU A 164 8.93 -15.22 5.02
C LEU A 164 7.60 -14.49 5.16
N GLU A 165 7.25 -13.65 4.17
CA GLU A 165 5.96 -12.97 4.12
C GLU A 165 4.79 -13.95 3.95
N LEU A 166 4.95 -14.98 3.11
CA LEU A 166 3.94 -16.05 2.98
C LEU A 166 3.76 -16.83 4.28
N ILE A 167 4.85 -17.15 4.97
CA ILE A 167 4.80 -17.83 6.27
C ILE A 167 4.08 -16.95 7.30
N LEU A 168 4.40 -15.65 7.36
CA LEU A 168 3.76 -14.70 8.27
C LEU A 168 2.24 -14.59 8.00
N GLN A 169 1.82 -14.64 6.74
CA GLN A 169 0.42 -14.49 6.34
C GLN A 169 -0.37 -15.80 6.30
N ALA A 170 0.30 -16.95 6.48
CA ALA A 170 -0.36 -18.24 6.52
C ALA A 170 -1.40 -18.25 7.65
N LYS A 171 -2.60 -18.75 7.37
CA LYS A 171 -3.62 -18.92 8.41
C LYS A 171 -3.11 -19.96 9.40
N SER A 172 -3.18 -19.63 10.68
CA SER A 172 -3.11 -20.64 11.74
C SER A 172 -4.49 -21.29 11.85
N ASP A 173 -4.53 -22.62 11.91
CA ASP A 173 -5.74 -23.40 12.18
C ASP A 173 -6.31 -23.12 13.58
#